data_AF-A0A9N9SZM5-F1
#
_entry.id   AF-A0A9N9SZM5-F1
#
_cell.length_a   1.000
_cell.length_b   1.000
_cell.length_c   1.000
_cell.angle_alpha   90.00
_cell.angle_beta   90.00
_cell.angle_gamma   90.00
#
_symmetry.space_group_name_H-M   'P 1'
#
loop_
_entity.id
_entity.type
_entity.pdbx_description
1 polymer ?
#
loop_
_entity_poly.entity_id
_entity_poly.type
_entity_poly.pdbx_seq_one_letter_code
_entity_poly.pdbx_strand_id
1 'polypeptide(L)'
;MKSHEKSKVHMNNVFSFSMLGKLNIKTQLNSAYRDTLIKYNEHVDNRYVLNQIINCIRFCGAFELALRGHDETKNSEHRGIFKELVNFSAGLDNDLKVSIQSSK
;
A
#
# COMPACT_ATOMS: atom_id res chain seq x y z
N MET A 1 0.56 27.75 42.10
CA MET A 1 0.47 26.62 41.14
C MET A 1 1.41 25.44 41.45
N LYS A 2 2.68 25.63 41.83
CA LYS A 2 3.67 24.54 42.07
C LYS A 2 3.27 23.41 43.05
N SER A 3 2.30 23.65 43.94
CA SER A 3 1.81 22.63 44.88
C SER A 3 0.90 21.59 44.23
N HIS A 4 0.12 21.99 43.20
CA HIS A 4 -0.79 21.08 42.50
C HIS A 4 -0.02 20.02 41.70
N GLU A 5 1.06 20.40 41.03
CA GLU A 5 1.90 19.49 40.23
C GLU A 5 2.61 18.41 41.06
N LYS A 6 2.78 18.65 42.36
CA LYS A 6 3.39 17.68 43.29
C LYS A 6 2.37 16.80 44.00
N SER A 7 1.08 17.05 43.79
CA SER A 7 0.01 16.23 44.37
C SER A 7 0.10 14.81 43.85
N LYS A 8 -0.10 13.82 44.73
CA LYS A 8 -0.22 12.41 44.34
C LYS A 8 -1.28 12.21 43.25
N VAL A 9 -2.37 12.98 43.31
CA VAL A 9 -3.45 12.93 42.31
C VAL A 9 -2.94 13.39 40.94
N HIS A 10 -2.20 14.50 40.89
CA HIS A 10 -1.61 14.99 39.66
C HIS A 10 -0.61 13.99 39.08
N MET A 11 0.32 13.48 39.90
CA MET A 11 1.32 12.51 39.45
C MET A 11 0.68 11.22 38.92
N ASN A 12 -0.35 10.71 39.60
CA ASN A 12 -1.05 9.50 39.18
C ASN A 12 -1.81 9.71 37.86
N ASN A 13 -2.46 10.86 37.70
CA ASN A 13 -3.17 11.19 36.47
C ASN A 13 -2.20 11.40 35.30
N VAL A 14 -1.06 12.06 35.52
CA VAL A 14 0.00 12.22 34.51
C VAL A 14 0.58 10.86 34.11
N PHE A 15 0.83 9.98 35.08
CA PHE A 15 1.31 8.63 34.82
C PHE A 15 0.29 7.82 34.00
N SER A 16 -0.97 7.77 34.43
CA SER A 16 -2.05 7.10 33.68
C SER A 16 -2.24 7.69 32.27
N PHE A 17 -2.14 9.01 32.13
CA PHE A 17 -2.19 9.68 30.83
C PHE A 17 -1.02 9.29 29.93
N SER A 18 0.19 9.18 30.48
CA SER A 18 1.35 8.69 29.72
C SER A 18 1.21 7.22 29.29
N MET A 19 0.50 6.42 30.09
CA MET A 19 0.28 4.99 29.85
C MET A 19 -0.82 4.70 28.82
N LEU A 20 -1.80 5.61 28.66
CA LEU A 20 -2.89 5.50 27.68
C LEU A 20 -2.39 5.40 26.22
N GLY A 21 -1.13 5.76 25.96
CA GLY A 21 -0.51 5.66 24.65
C GLY A 21 -0.96 6.76 23.69
N LYS A 22 -0.40 6.75 22.47
CA LYS A 22 -0.67 7.76 21.43
C LYS A 22 -1.67 7.29 20.37
N LEU A 23 -2.28 6.13 20.56
CA LEU A 23 -3.18 5.53 19.59
C LEU A 23 -4.52 6.26 19.57
N ASN A 24 -5.09 6.42 18.37
CA ASN A 24 -6.36 7.09 18.20
C ASN A 24 -7.47 6.31 18.91
N ILE A 25 -8.19 6.94 19.85
CA ILE A 25 -9.23 6.27 20.63
C ILE A 25 -10.34 5.66 19.76
N LYS A 26 -10.60 6.24 18.57
CA LYS A 26 -11.59 5.73 17.62
C LYS A 26 -11.20 4.36 17.06
N THR A 27 -9.90 4.10 16.86
CA THR A 27 -9.44 2.78 16.39
C THR A 27 -9.57 1.72 17.47
N GLN A 28 -9.55 2.10 18.76
CA GLN A 28 -9.73 1.15 19.86
C GLN A 28 -11.20 0.84 20.13
N LEU A 29 -12.08 1.83 19.98
CA LEU A 29 -13.49 1.71 20.38
C LEU A 29 -14.44 1.26 19.27
N ASN A 30 -14.08 1.44 17.99
CA ASN A 30 -15.01 1.22 16.88
C ASN A 30 -14.42 0.27 15.83
N SER A 31 -15.00 -0.93 15.73
CA SER A 31 -14.62 -1.92 14.73
C SER A 31 -14.86 -1.44 13.31
N ALA A 32 -16.02 -0.85 13.01
CA ALA A 32 -16.34 -0.31 11.70
C ALA A 32 -15.39 0.81 11.27
N TYR A 33 -14.90 1.63 12.21
CA TYR A 33 -13.88 2.63 11.92
C TYR A 33 -12.52 2.02 11.57
N ARG A 34 -12.15 0.87 12.15
CA ARG A 34 -10.96 0.14 11.72
C ARG A 34 -11.16 -0.42 10.32
N ASP A 35 -12.32 -1.01 10.05
CA ASP A 35 -12.61 -1.61 8.75
C ASP A 35 -12.57 -0.58 7.62
N THR A 36 -13.04 0.65 7.87
CA THR A 36 -12.93 1.74 6.89
C THR A 36 -11.49 2.18 6.65
N LEU A 37 -10.66 2.21 7.69
CA LEU A 37 -9.22 2.52 7.54
C LEU A 37 -8.49 1.44 6.75
N ILE A 38 -8.78 0.16 7.02
CA ILE A 38 -8.18 -0.97 6.28
C ILE A 38 -8.56 -0.85 4.80
N LYS A 39 -9.85 -0.71 4.49
CA LYS A 39 -10.33 -0.52 3.11
C LYS A 39 -9.72 0.69 2.44
N TYR A 40 -9.59 1.81 3.16
CA TYR A 40 -8.95 3.01 2.62
C TYR A 40 -7.49 2.75 2.24
N ASN A 41 -6.73 2.09 3.11
CA ASN A 41 -5.34 1.75 2.84
C ASN A 41 -5.23 0.77 1.66
N GLU A 42 -6.07 -0.27 1.60
CA GLU A 42 -6.16 -1.16 0.44
C GLU A 42 -6.43 -0.38 -0.85
N HIS A 43 -7.33 0.61 -0.84
CA HIS A 43 -7.58 1.48 -1.98
C HIS A 43 -6.40 2.39 -2.34
N VAL A 44 -5.59 2.82 -1.37
CA VAL A 44 -4.37 3.60 -1.62
C VAL A 44 -3.33 2.71 -2.31
N ASP A 45 -3.10 1.50 -1.79
CA ASP A 45 -2.11 0.56 -2.32
C ASP A 45 -2.49 0.10 -3.73
N ASN A 46 -3.78 -0.17 -3.98
CA ASN A 46 -4.28 -0.51 -5.30
C ASN A 46 -4.07 0.62 -6.33
N ARG A 47 -4.19 1.89 -5.92
CA ARG A 47 -3.92 3.04 -6.80
C ARG A 47 -2.44 3.14 -7.16
N TYR A 48 -1.55 2.82 -6.22
CA TYR A 48 -0.13 2.80 -6.47
C TYR A 48 0.24 1.74 -7.53
N VAL A 49 -0.23 0.50 -7.35
CA VAL A 49 -0.03 -0.60 -8.30
C VAL A 49 -0.59 -0.24 -9.68
N LEU A 50 -1.80 0.32 -9.74
CA LEU A 50 -2.42 0.76 -10.99
C LEU A 50 -1.56 1.81 -11.71
N ASN A 51 -1.00 2.77 -10.96
CA ASN A 51 -0.11 3.79 -11.53
C ASN A 51 1.15 3.17 -12.16
N GLN A 52 1.72 2.12 -11.55
CA GLN A 52 2.87 1.41 -12.13
C GLN A 52 2.50 0.69 -13.44
N ILE A 53 1.33 0.06 -13.49
CA ILE A 53 0.82 -0.56 -14.72
C ILE A 53 0.59 0.49 -15.81
N ILE A 54 0.00 1.64 -15.46
CA ILE A 54 -0.19 2.76 -16.39
C ILE A 54 1.15 3.26 -16.92
N ASN A 55 2.19 3.34 -16.08
CA ASN A 55 3.53 3.72 -16.54
C ASN A 55 4.11 2.70 -17.54
N CYS A 56 3.89 1.40 -17.34
CA CYS A 56 4.25 0.38 -18.32
C CYS A 56 3.52 0.58 -19.65
N ILE A 57 2.23 0.92 -19.62
CA ILE A 57 1.46 1.22 -20.84
C ILE A 57 1.99 2.48 -21.53
N ARG A 58 2.28 3.54 -20.76
CA ARG A 58 2.85 4.79 -21.29
C ARG A 58 4.19 4.56 -21.95
N PHE A 59 5.04 3.72 -21.36
CA PHE A 59 6.30 3.31 -21.96
C PHE A 59 6.03 2.62 -23.30
N CYS A 60 5.15 1.60 -23.34
CA CYS A 60 4.80 0.94 -24.60
C CYS A 60 4.29 1.92 -25.66
N GLY A 61 3.40 2.86 -25.28
CA GLY A 61 2.90 3.88 -26.20
C GLY A 61 3.97 4.84 -26.71
N ALA A 62 4.92 5.25 -25.86
CA ALA A 62 6.02 6.14 -26.23
C ALA A 62 7.01 5.50 -27.21
N PHE A 63 7.16 4.17 -27.16
CA PHE A 63 8.05 3.39 -28.03
C PHE A 63 7.29 2.63 -29.13
N GLU A 64 6.00 2.93 -29.33
CA GLU A 64 5.11 2.26 -30.31
C GLU A 64 5.11 0.71 -30.20
N LEU A 65 5.30 0.21 -28.98
CA LEU A 65 5.33 -1.23 -28.70
C LEU A 65 3.92 -1.78 -28.58
N ALA A 66 3.70 -2.94 -29.18
CA ALA A 66 2.45 -3.67 -29.00
C ALA A 66 2.30 -4.13 -27.54
N LEU A 67 1.11 -3.92 -26.98
CA LEU A 67 0.77 -4.41 -25.63
C LEU A 67 0.60 -5.93 -25.59
N ARG A 68 0.39 -6.57 -26.75
CA ARG A 68 0.18 -8.01 -26.88
C ARG A 68 0.95 -8.54 -28.08
N GLY A 69 1.61 -9.68 -27.89
CA GLY A 69 2.24 -10.44 -28.97
C GLY A 69 1.22 -11.23 -29.79
N HIS A 70 1.59 -11.62 -31.02
CA HIS A 70 0.76 -12.51 -31.84
C HIS A 70 0.63 -13.90 -31.19
N ASP A 71 1.70 -14.35 -30.52
CA ASP A 71 1.73 -15.57 -29.72
C ASP A 71 2.28 -15.28 -28.31
N GLU A 72 1.50 -15.61 -27.29
CA GLU A 72 1.80 -15.40 -25.87
C GLU A 72 2.26 -16.69 -25.15
N THR A 73 2.44 -17.78 -25.91
CA THR A 73 2.96 -19.04 -25.36
C THR A 73 4.38 -18.85 -24.82
N LYS A 74 4.78 -19.68 -23.86
CA LYS A 74 6.09 -19.57 -23.20
C LYS A 74 7.29 -19.72 -24.16
N ASN A 75 7.07 -20.35 -25.30
CA ASN A 75 8.11 -20.64 -26.30
C ASN A 75 8.06 -19.67 -27.48
N SER A 76 7.14 -18.71 -27.48
CA SER A 76 7.05 -17.68 -28.52
C SER A 76 8.22 -16.71 -28.40
N GLU A 77 8.91 -16.48 -29.52
CA GLU A 77 9.93 -15.42 -29.64
C GLU A 77 9.32 -14.02 -29.55
N HIS A 78 8.04 -13.88 -29.93
CA HIS A 78 7.33 -12.59 -30.00
C HIS A 78 6.28 -12.45 -28.89
N ARG A 79 6.63 -12.89 -27.69
CA ARG A 79 5.79 -12.75 -26.50
C ARG A 79 5.52 -11.27 -26.20
N GLY A 80 4.35 -10.95 -25.67
CA GLY A 80 3.95 -9.56 -25.42
C GLY A 80 4.95 -8.82 -24.53
N ILE A 81 5.61 -7.80 -25.09
CA ILE A 81 6.62 -6.98 -24.42
C ILE A 81 6.07 -6.36 -23.14
N PHE A 82 4.79 -5.99 -23.13
CA PHE A 82 4.12 -5.45 -21.96
C PHE A 82 4.17 -6.38 -20.74
N LYS A 83 3.99 -7.69 -20.93
CA LYS A 83 4.01 -8.65 -19.82
C LYS A 83 5.41 -8.76 -19.21
N GLU A 84 6.43 -8.78 -20.06
CA GLU A 84 7.83 -8.78 -19.60
C GLU A 84 8.20 -7.47 -18.93
N LEU A 85 7.71 -6.33 -19.43
CA LEU A 85 7.90 -5.01 -18.80
C LEU A 85 7.25 -4.92 -17.41
N VAL A 86 6.05 -5.46 -17.26
CA VAL A 86 5.38 -5.53 -15.95
C VAL A 86 6.13 -6.47 -15.01
N ASN A 87 6.61 -7.63 -15.48
CA ASN A 87 7.43 -8.54 -14.68
C ASN A 87 8.77 -7.92 -14.27
N PHE A 88 9.41 -7.18 -15.18
CA PHE A 88 10.63 -6.42 -14.90
C PHE A 88 10.39 -5.36 -13.84
N SER A 89 9.30 -4.59 -13.97
CA SER A 89 8.90 -3.58 -12.99
C SER A 89 8.62 -4.20 -11.61
N ALA A 90 7.98 -5.38 -11.58
CA ALA A 90 7.80 -6.16 -10.35
C ALA A 90 9.12 -6.72 -9.77
N GLY A 91 10.18 -6.84 -10.57
CA GLY A 91 11.51 -7.15 -10.07
C GLY A 91 12.13 -6.02 -9.24
N LEU A 92 11.70 -4.77 -9.50
CA LEU A 92 12.19 -3.56 -8.84
C LEU A 92 11.25 -3.07 -7.72
N ASP A 93 9.95 -3.34 -7.86
CA ASP A 93 8.90 -2.88 -6.95
C ASP A 93 8.24 -4.08 -6.26
N ASN A 94 8.46 -4.20 -4.96
CA ASN A 94 7.93 -5.28 -4.15
C ASN A 94 6.41 -5.23 -3.99
N ASP A 95 5.81 -4.03 -3.92
CA ASP A 95 4.36 -3.88 -3.75
C ASP A 95 3.63 -4.30 -5.03
N LEU A 96 4.19 -3.94 -6.18
CA LEU A 96 3.75 -4.42 -7.49
C LEU A 96 3.88 -5.95 -7.59
N LYS A 97 5.01 -6.50 -7.14
CA LYS A 97 5.26 -7.96 -7.15
C LYS A 97 4.25 -8.73 -6.32
N VAL A 98 4.02 -8.30 -5.08
CA VAL A 98 3.06 -8.93 -4.17
C VAL A 98 1.67 -8.88 -4.79
N SER A 99 1.23 -7.72 -5.29
CA SER A 99 -0.08 -7.56 -5.91
C SER A 99 -0.31 -8.47 -7.13
N ILE A 100 0.68 -8.58 -8.03
CA ILE A 100 0.60 -9.46 -9.21
C ILE A 100 0.58 -10.94 -8.81
N GLN A 101 1.30 -11.32 -7.75
CA GLN A 101 1.34 -12.70 -7.26
C GLN A 101 0.07 -13.09 -6.48
N SER A 102 -0.50 -12.17 -5.72
CA SER A 102 -1.76 -12.36 -4.99
C SER A 102 -2.98 -12.42 -5.91
N SER A 103 -2.88 -11.91 -7.14
CA SER A 103 -3.97 -11.94 -8.14
C SER A 103 -4.05 -13.25 -8.94
N LYS A 104 -3.38 -14.33 -8.50
CA LYS A 104 -3.39 -15.65 -9.16
C LYS A 104 -4.37 -16.64 -8.56
#